data_AF-A0A2D7V7K2-F1
#
_entry.id   AF-A0A2D7V7K2-F1
#
_cell.length_a   1.000
_cell.length_b   1.000
_cell.length_c   1.000
_cell.angle_alpha   90.00
_cell.angle_beta   90.00
_cell.angle_gamma   90.00
#
_symmetry.space_group_name_H-M   'P 1'
#
loop_
_entity.id
_entity.type
_entity.pdbx_description
1 polymer ?
#
loop_
_entity_poly.entity_id
_entity_poly.type
_entity_poly.pdbx_seq_one_letter_code
_entity_poly.pdbx_strand_id
1 'polypeptide(L)'
;MNGDSEPSESASLSRDWRERLSLSRDLGTGFAAPGGEFTRALYEWALTDRGNFLRELLAGRRVVELGAGMMPYGYALSATCGARNFVAVEPFYADKQSLSVSAFIDQSGPAFPRIPYKVTDRDMLAYLQEEADDLLCVVACGIEDCILPGPEYRAKVESEIHRVLEPDAFFLSSHSDLYPKDLRTVEITYPRPSKPKVRDRLRLHGDGDAYDRYGDRIETLLVSES
;
A
#
# COMPACT_ATOMS: atom_id res chain seq x y z
N MET A 1 37.97 -12.58 13.11
CA MET A 1 36.84 -12.57 14.06
C MET A 1 35.93 -11.45 13.58
N ASN A 2 34.97 -11.79 12.72
CA ASN A 2 33.97 -10.82 12.26
C ASN A 2 32.84 -10.89 13.28
N GLY A 3 32.72 -9.83 14.08
CA GLY A 3 31.61 -9.67 14.99
C GLY A 3 30.41 -9.20 14.20
N ASP A 4 29.52 -10.12 13.85
CA ASP A 4 28.14 -9.80 13.55
C ASP A 4 27.52 -9.35 14.87
N SER A 5 27.56 -8.04 15.12
CA SER A 5 26.81 -7.43 16.21
C SER A 5 25.34 -7.46 15.81
N GLU A 6 24.55 -8.28 16.50
CA GLU A 6 23.09 -8.18 16.46
C GLU A 6 22.68 -6.72 16.71
N PRO A 7 21.73 -6.16 15.92
CA PRO A 7 21.23 -4.82 16.17
C PRO A 7 20.63 -4.76 17.58
N SER A 8 20.99 -3.74 18.36
CA SER A 8 20.45 -3.60 19.71
C SER A 8 18.93 -3.43 19.65
N GLU A 9 18.17 -4.23 20.41
CA GLU A 9 16.70 -4.14 20.55
C GLU A 9 16.22 -2.70 20.76
N SER A 10 17.05 -1.85 21.37
CA SER A 10 16.81 -0.43 21.61
C SER A 10 16.52 0.40 20.34
N ALA A 11 17.12 0.06 19.19
CA ALA A 11 16.92 0.79 17.95
C ALA A 11 15.56 0.48 17.30
N SER A 12 15.09 -0.77 17.41
CA SER A 12 13.77 -1.20 16.95
C SER A 12 12.62 -0.50 17.73
N LEU A 13 12.88 -0.15 18.99
CA LEU A 13 11.95 0.54 19.89
C LEU A 13 12.02 2.07 19.82
N SER A 14 12.94 2.63 19.01
CA SER A 14 13.09 4.09 18.92
C SER A 14 11.82 4.75 18.35
N ARG A 15 11.52 5.95 18.85
CA ARG A 15 10.45 6.81 18.34
C ARG A 15 10.96 7.78 17.26
N ASP A 16 12.28 7.87 17.05
CA ASP A 16 12.86 8.70 15.99
C ASP A 16 12.81 7.94 14.65
N TRP A 17 12.14 8.54 13.66
CA TRP A 17 12.03 7.96 12.33
C TRP A 17 13.38 7.91 11.61
N ARG A 18 14.33 8.79 11.92
CA ARG A 18 15.68 8.77 11.32
C ARG A 18 16.49 7.58 11.82
N GLU A 19 16.41 7.28 13.10
CA GLU A 19 17.09 6.10 13.68
C GLU A 19 16.50 4.81 13.13
N ARG A 20 15.17 4.73 12.98
CA ARG A 20 14.50 3.58 12.37
C ARG A 20 14.79 3.44 10.88
N LEU A 21 14.86 4.55 10.15
CA LEU A 21 15.28 4.55 8.75
C LEU A 21 16.74 4.09 8.61
N SER A 22 17.62 4.54 9.51
CA SER A 22 19.02 4.05 9.55
C SER A 22 19.05 2.55 9.80
N LEU A 23 18.33 2.08 10.83
CA LEU A 23 18.21 0.65 11.13
C LEU A 23 17.66 -0.13 9.93
N SER A 24 16.65 0.39 9.24
CA SER A 24 16.09 -0.22 8.02
C SER A 24 17.13 -0.41 6.93
N ARG A 25 18.00 0.59 6.75
CA ARG A 25 19.11 0.52 5.78
C ARG A 25 20.18 -0.48 6.23
N ASP A 26 20.51 -0.49 7.51
CA ASP A 26 21.48 -1.41 8.09
C ASP A 26 21.00 -2.87 7.98
N LEU A 27 19.70 -3.10 8.13
CA LEU A 27 19.04 -4.41 7.99
C LEU A 27 18.74 -4.80 6.53
N GLY A 28 18.79 -3.85 5.60
CA GLY A 28 18.41 -4.09 4.20
C GLY A 28 16.91 -4.33 4.00
N THR A 29 16.04 -3.76 4.85
CA THR A 29 14.57 -3.89 4.81
C THR A 29 13.90 -2.60 4.33
N GLY A 30 12.70 -2.67 3.74
CA GLY A 30 11.96 -1.48 3.28
C GLY A 30 11.29 -0.68 4.42
N PHE A 31 11.40 0.65 4.40
CA PHE A 31 10.73 1.55 5.36
C PHE A 31 9.57 2.31 4.70
N ALA A 32 8.57 2.72 5.50
CA ALA A 32 7.44 3.55 5.07
C ALA A 32 7.42 4.88 5.83
N ALA A 33 7.17 6.00 5.12
CA ALA A 33 7.13 7.32 5.74
C ALA A 33 6.00 7.41 6.80
N PRO A 34 6.28 7.93 8.02
CA PRO A 34 5.27 8.01 9.06
C PRO A 34 4.18 9.02 8.70
N GLY A 35 2.92 8.58 8.71
CA GLY A 35 1.76 9.48 8.68
C GLY A 35 0.54 9.01 7.90
N GLY A 36 0.69 8.03 6.99
CA GLY A 36 -0.44 7.41 6.27
C GLY A 36 -1.33 8.39 5.48
N GLU A 37 -0.88 9.62 5.24
CA GLU A 37 -1.67 10.69 4.63
C GLU A 37 -1.97 10.43 3.15
N PHE A 38 -1.10 9.70 2.44
CA PHE A 38 -1.35 9.29 1.06
C PHE A 38 -2.42 8.21 0.99
N THR A 39 -2.35 7.17 1.84
CA THR A 39 -3.40 6.16 1.97
C THR A 39 -4.72 6.79 2.43
N ARG A 40 -4.66 7.76 3.35
CA ARG A 40 -5.82 8.56 3.77
C ARG A 40 -6.45 9.29 2.60
N ALA A 41 -5.66 9.99 1.80
CA ALA A 41 -6.15 10.73 0.64
C ALA A 41 -6.82 9.79 -0.36
N LEU A 42 -6.26 8.59 -0.58
CA LEU A 42 -6.83 7.56 -1.43
C LEU A 42 -8.16 7.03 -0.87
N TYR A 43 -8.22 6.75 0.44
CA TYR A 43 -9.45 6.38 1.14
C TYR A 43 -10.53 7.46 1.03
N GLU A 44 -10.20 8.71 1.34
CA GLU A 44 -11.13 9.84 1.22
C GLU A 44 -11.64 9.98 -0.22
N TRP A 45 -10.75 9.81 -1.21
CA TRP A 45 -11.14 9.88 -2.61
C TRP A 45 -12.09 8.74 -3.01
N ALA A 46 -11.88 7.53 -2.49
CA ALA A 46 -12.76 6.36 -2.70
C ALA A 46 -14.22 6.60 -2.26
N LEU A 47 -14.46 7.59 -1.39
CA LEU A 47 -15.79 7.99 -0.92
C LEU A 47 -16.49 9.01 -1.84
N THR A 48 -15.79 9.54 -2.85
CA THR A 48 -16.35 10.49 -3.83
C THR A 48 -16.95 9.74 -5.02
N ASP A 49 -17.86 10.38 -5.77
CA ASP A 49 -18.45 9.78 -6.98
C ASP A 49 -17.40 9.36 -8.01
N ARG A 50 -16.31 10.14 -8.13
CA ARG A 50 -15.23 9.87 -9.06
C ARG A 50 -14.31 8.75 -8.56
N GLY A 51 -13.94 8.78 -7.29
CA GLY A 51 -13.06 7.76 -6.70
C GLY A 51 -13.76 6.45 -6.34
N ASN A 52 -15.10 6.38 -6.39
CA ASN A 52 -15.84 5.14 -6.13
C ASN A 52 -15.43 3.99 -7.07
N PHE A 53 -14.79 4.30 -8.21
CA PHE A 53 -14.14 3.33 -9.09
C PHE A 53 -13.18 2.38 -8.35
N LEU A 54 -12.55 2.82 -7.25
CA LEU A 54 -11.72 1.94 -6.42
C LEU A 54 -12.51 0.77 -5.83
N ARG A 55 -13.83 0.89 -5.68
CA ARG A 55 -14.70 -0.24 -5.31
C ARG A 55 -14.69 -1.32 -6.40
N GLU A 56 -14.73 -0.94 -7.67
CA GLU A 56 -14.69 -1.88 -8.80
C GLU A 56 -13.35 -2.64 -8.87
N LEU A 57 -12.26 -1.99 -8.46
CA LEU A 57 -10.93 -2.60 -8.43
C LEU A 57 -10.73 -3.56 -7.26
N LEU A 58 -11.18 -3.19 -6.05
CA LEU A 58 -10.84 -3.92 -4.82
C LEU A 58 -11.92 -4.91 -4.37
N ALA A 59 -13.16 -4.80 -4.86
CA ALA A 59 -14.27 -5.62 -4.41
C ALA A 59 -13.98 -7.12 -4.57
N GLY A 60 -14.17 -7.89 -3.49
CA GLY A 60 -13.96 -9.33 -3.47
C GLY A 60 -12.50 -9.79 -3.56
N ARG A 61 -11.52 -8.88 -3.63
CA ARG A 61 -10.09 -9.23 -3.71
C ARG A 61 -9.43 -9.37 -2.35
N ARG A 62 -8.31 -10.09 -2.31
CA ARG A 62 -7.40 -10.08 -1.18
C ARG A 62 -6.46 -8.88 -1.33
N VAL A 63 -6.63 -7.89 -0.46
CA VAL A 63 -5.85 -6.64 -0.55
C VAL A 63 -4.69 -6.65 0.43
N VAL A 64 -3.50 -6.34 -0.05
CA VAL A 64 -2.28 -6.23 0.76
C VAL A 64 -1.70 -4.82 0.64
N GLU A 65 -1.52 -4.12 1.76
CA GLU A 65 -0.80 -2.85 1.80
C GLU A 65 0.66 -3.07 2.23
N LEU A 66 1.60 -2.74 1.35
CA LEU A 66 3.03 -2.78 1.62
C LEU A 66 3.47 -1.46 2.25
N GLY A 67 4.13 -1.56 3.42
CA GLY A 67 4.55 -0.39 4.18
C GLY A 67 3.35 0.42 4.69
N ALA A 68 2.42 -0.26 5.36
CA ALA A 68 1.16 0.32 5.79
C ALA A 68 1.30 1.47 6.83
N GLY A 69 2.46 1.60 7.45
CA GLY A 69 2.73 2.62 8.45
C GLY A 69 1.93 2.42 9.73
N MET A 70 1.49 3.51 10.36
CA MET A 70 0.80 3.49 11.66
C MET A 70 -0.71 3.75 11.57
N MET A 71 -1.23 4.10 10.39
CA MET A 71 -2.60 4.60 10.24
C MET A 71 -3.55 3.54 9.65
N PRO A 72 -4.84 3.53 10.03
CA PRO A 72 -5.77 2.48 9.67
C PRO A 72 -6.33 2.59 8.24
N TYR A 73 -5.84 3.54 7.44
CA TYR A 73 -6.53 3.94 6.21
C TYR A 73 -6.48 2.89 5.09
N GLY A 74 -5.48 1.99 5.07
CA GLY A 74 -5.48 0.88 4.11
C GLY A 74 -6.61 -0.12 4.40
N TYR A 75 -6.85 -0.42 5.68
CA TYR A 75 -8.01 -1.20 6.10
C TYR A 75 -9.31 -0.45 5.76
N ALA A 76 -9.39 0.84 6.08
CA ALA A 76 -10.58 1.64 5.82
C ALA A 76 -10.94 1.69 4.33
N LEU A 77 -9.94 1.89 3.47
CA LEU A 77 -10.06 1.82 2.00
C LEU A 77 -10.58 0.45 1.57
N SER A 78 -9.88 -0.62 1.95
CA SER A 78 -10.20 -1.98 1.54
C SER A 78 -11.61 -2.40 1.96
N ALA A 79 -11.99 -2.12 3.21
CA ALA A 79 -13.30 -2.45 3.75
C ALA A 79 -14.42 -1.65 3.06
N THR A 80 -14.22 -0.36 2.84
CA THR A 80 -15.17 0.52 2.13
C THR A 80 -15.37 0.09 0.68
N CYS A 81 -14.32 -0.43 0.06
CA CYS A 81 -14.34 -0.95 -1.30
C CYS A 81 -14.82 -2.39 -1.41
N GLY A 82 -15.20 -3.04 -0.30
CA GLY A 82 -15.76 -4.39 -0.31
C GLY A 82 -14.73 -5.48 -0.61
N ALA A 83 -13.46 -5.26 -0.25
CA ALA A 83 -12.44 -6.29 -0.34
C ALA A 83 -12.82 -7.54 0.49
N ARG A 84 -12.31 -8.70 0.09
CA ARG A 84 -12.56 -9.97 0.80
C ARG A 84 -11.87 -9.99 2.16
N ASN A 85 -10.65 -9.49 2.21
CA ASN A 85 -9.85 -9.32 3.42
C ASN A 85 -8.71 -8.31 3.16
N PHE A 86 -8.04 -7.92 4.23
CA PHE A 86 -6.94 -6.97 4.20
C PHE A 86 -5.71 -7.46 4.97
N VAL A 87 -4.51 -7.28 4.44
CA VAL A 87 -3.26 -7.49 5.19
C VAL A 87 -2.41 -6.22 5.16
N ALA A 88 -2.05 -5.71 6.34
CA ALA A 88 -1.03 -4.69 6.47
C ALA A 88 0.34 -5.33 6.68
N VAL A 89 1.29 -5.05 5.79
CA VAL A 89 2.69 -5.46 5.89
C VAL A 89 3.50 -4.26 6.35
N GLU A 90 4.04 -4.32 7.57
CA GLU A 90 4.68 -3.17 8.20
C GLU A 90 5.79 -3.63 9.18
N PRO A 91 7.06 -3.64 8.75
CA PRO A 91 8.14 -4.21 9.55
C PRO A 91 8.50 -3.40 10.80
N PHE A 92 8.14 -2.12 10.87
CA PHE A 92 8.58 -1.25 11.97
C PHE A 92 7.43 -0.86 12.90
N TYR A 93 6.24 -0.63 12.36
CA TYR A 93 5.11 -0.06 13.08
C TYR A 93 3.92 -1.03 13.27
N ALA A 94 4.12 -2.35 13.12
CA ALA A 94 3.04 -3.35 13.15
C ALA A 94 2.18 -3.29 14.42
N ASP A 95 2.78 -3.05 15.59
CA ASP A 95 2.08 -2.92 16.86
C ASP A 95 1.09 -1.74 16.84
N LYS A 96 1.56 -0.56 16.42
CA LYS A 96 0.75 0.65 16.30
C LYS A 96 -0.28 0.52 15.20
N GLN A 97 0.05 -0.17 14.11
CA GLN A 97 -0.86 -0.40 13.01
C GLN A 97 -2.02 -1.31 13.42
N SER A 98 -1.72 -2.37 14.17
CA SER A 98 -2.75 -3.26 14.73
C SER A 98 -3.68 -2.50 15.69
N LEU A 99 -3.12 -1.67 16.58
CA LEU A 99 -3.89 -0.83 17.50
C LEU A 99 -4.74 0.21 16.76
N SER A 100 -4.20 0.84 15.71
CA SER A 100 -4.91 1.88 14.96
C SER A 100 -6.09 1.32 14.18
N VAL A 101 -5.94 0.15 13.55
CA VAL A 101 -7.04 -0.56 12.87
C VAL A 101 -8.13 -0.97 13.87
N SER A 102 -7.74 -1.55 15.02
CA SER A 102 -8.70 -1.93 16.07
C SER A 102 -9.49 -0.71 16.56
N ALA A 103 -8.79 0.37 16.92
CA ALA A 103 -9.41 1.59 17.42
C ALA A 103 -10.35 2.22 16.37
N PHE A 104 -9.97 2.18 15.09
CA PHE A 104 -10.82 2.66 13.99
C PHE A 104 -12.12 1.86 13.87
N ILE A 105 -12.05 0.53 13.95
CA ILE A 105 -13.23 -0.36 13.89
C ILE A 105 -14.18 -0.10 15.05
N ASP A 106 -13.64 0.09 16.27
CA ASP A 106 -14.43 0.35 17.47
C ASP A 106 -15.14 1.71 17.39
N GLN A 107 -14.45 2.74 16.87
CA GLN A 107 -14.99 4.10 16.75
C GLN A 107 -15.99 4.24 15.59
N SER A 108 -15.83 3.49 14.49
CA SER A 108 -16.66 3.63 13.29
C SER A 108 -18.07 3.06 13.44
N GLY A 109 -18.33 2.30 14.52
CA GLY A 109 -19.66 1.77 14.84
C GLY A 109 -20.13 0.65 13.89
N PRO A 110 -21.40 0.20 14.05
CA PRO A 110 -21.93 -0.96 13.31
C PRO A 110 -22.26 -0.68 11.84
N ALA A 111 -22.32 0.59 11.41
CA ALA A 111 -22.62 0.95 10.03
C ALA A 111 -21.41 0.85 9.09
N PHE A 112 -20.20 0.78 9.64
CA PHE A 112 -18.98 0.63 8.85
C PHE A 112 -18.78 -0.83 8.41
N PRO A 113 -18.50 -1.10 7.12
CA PRO A 113 -18.26 -2.47 6.65
C PRO A 113 -17.04 -3.08 7.34
N ARG A 114 -17.16 -4.31 7.82
CA ARG A 114 -16.06 -5.02 8.47
C ARG A 114 -15.61 -6.18 7.58
N ILE A 115 -14.31 -6.28 7.40
CA ILE A 115 -13.68 -7.38 6.65
C ILE A 115 -12.61 -8.03 7.56
N PRO A 116 -12.31 -9.33 7.38
CA PRO A 116 -11.17 -9.94 8.06
C PRO A 116 -9.89 -9.19 7.75
N TYR A 117 -9.03 -8.99 8.75
CA TYR A 117 -7.73 -8.37 8.56
C TYR A 117 -6.61 -9.05 9.34
N LYS A 118 -5.38 -8.86 8.87
CA LYS A 118 -4.15 -9.25 9.56
C LYS A 118 -3.15 -8.10 9.50
N VAL A 119 -2.36 -7.93 10.55
CA VAL A 119 -1.15 -7.10 10.53
C VAL A 119 0.05 -8.01 10.69
N THR A 120 1.11 -7.78 9.91
CA THR A 120 2.35 -8.55 9.98
C THR A 120 3.53 -7.61 10.04
N ASP A 121 4.50 -7.95 10.88
CA ASP A 121 5.76 -7.23 11.14
C ASP A 121 6.88 -7.67 10.19
N ARG A 122 6.53 -8.18 9.01
CA ARG A 122 7.48 -8.70 8.04
C ARG A 122 7.94 -7.60 7.08
N ASP A 123 9.15 -7.75 6.59
CA ASP A 123 9.65 -7.00 5.45
C ASP A 123 8.80 -7.30 4.19
N MET A 124 8.58 -6.29 3.34
CA MET A 124 7.71 -6.42 2.16
C MET A 124 8.22 -7.49 1.17
N LEU A 125 9.53 -7.60 0.95
CA LEU A 125 10.07 -8.60 0.04
C LEU A 125 9.87 -10.00 0.62
N ALA A 126 10.20 -10.20 1.89
CA ALA A 126 10.01 -11.48 2.57
C ALA A 126 8.54 -11.90 2.62
N TYR A 127 7.62 -10.95 2.82
CA TYR A 127 6.19 -11.24 2.77
C TYR A 127 5.77 -11.72 1.38
N LEU A 128 6.09 -10.97 0.32
CA LEU A 128 5.67 -11.29 -1.04
C LEU A 128 6.22 -12.64 -1.51
N GLN A 129 7.47 -12.98 -1.17
CA GLN A 129 8.13 -14.25 -1.55
C GLN A 129 7.43 -15.51 -1.01
N GLU A 130 6.60 -15.39 0.03
CA GLU A 130 5.82 -16.52 0.57
C GLU A 130 4.40 -16.57 0.01
N GLU A 131 3.96 -15.54 -0.71
CA GLU A 131 2.65 -15.50 -1.33
C GLU A 131 2.65 -16.27 -2.65
N ALA A 132 1.53 -16.92 -2.95
CA ALA A 132 1.36 -17.62 -4.21
C ALA A 132 1.25 -16.63 -5.38
N ASP A 133 1.56 -17.13 -6.58
CA ASP A 133 1.34 -16.42 -7.83
C ASP A 133 -0.16 -16.07 -7.99
N ASP A 134 -0.46 -14.99 -8.73
CA ASP A 134 -1.82 -14.66 -9.19
C ASP A 134 -2.88 -14.53 -8.07
N LEU A 135 -2.51 -14.01 -6.89
CA LEU A 135 -3.34 -14.09 -5.68
C LEU A 135 -3.79 -12.75 -5.11
N LEU A 136 -3.04 -11.68 -5.33
CA LEU A 136 -3.18 -10.43 -4.57
C LEU A 136 -3.64 -9.27 -5.43
N CYS A 137 -4.30 -8.31 -4.77
CA CYS A 137 -4.31 -6.92 -5.19
C CYS A 137 -3.43 -6.12 -4.21
N VAL A 138 -2.43 -5.41 -4.73
CA VAL A 138 -1.39 -4.77 -3.91
C VAL A 138 -1.63 -3.26 -3.84
N VAL A 139 -1.42 -2.67 -2.68
CA VAL A 139 -1.43 -1.22 -2.44
C VAL A 139 -0.09 -0.81 -1.83
N ALA A 140 0.50 0.29 -2.28
CA ALA A 140 1.62 0.92 -1.59
C ALA A 140 1.53 2.43 -1.68
N CYS A 141 1.67 3.11 -0.55
CA CYS A 141 1.56 4.56 -0.49
C CYS A 141 2.76 5.16 0.24
N GLY A 142 3.40 6.19 -0.35
CA GLY A 142 4.52 6.89 0.29
C GLY A 142 5.80 6.06 0.44
N ILE A 143 6.01 5.06 -0.43
CA ILE A 143 7.25 4.27 -0.48
C ILE A 143 8.20 4.89 -1.50
N GLU A 144 9.02 5.83 -1.05
CA GLU A 144 9.98 6.57 -1.87
C GLU A 144 11.37 5.90 -1.89
N ASP A 145 12.19 6.20 -2.89
CA ASP A 145 13.54 5.63 -3.02
C ASP A 145 14.43 5.90 -1.81
N CYS A 146 14.23 7.04 -1.14
CA CYS A 146 15.02 7.41 0.04
C CYS A 146 14.76 6.53 1.26
N ILE A 147 13.68 5.74 1.26
CA ILE A 147 13.29 4.83 2.35
C ILE A 147 13.42 3.35 2.00
N LEU A 148 13.83 3.04 0.77
CA LEU A 148 14.20 1.69 0.36
C LEU A 148 15.71 1.44 0.65
N PRO A 149 16.10 0.18 0.92
CA PRO A 149 17.51 -0.22 1.09
C PRO A 149 18.40 0.13 -0.09
N GLY A 150 17.86 0.07 -1.31
CA GLY A 150 18.58 0.35 -2.53
C GLY A 150 17.86 -0.17 -3.78
N PRO A 151 18.43 0.10 -4.97
CA PRO A 151 17.79 -0.22 -6.26
C PRO A 151 17.65 -1.73 -6.52
N GLU A 152 18.56 -2.56 -6.02
CA GLU A 152 18.44 -4.02 -6.15
C GLU A 152 17.28 -4.59 -5.34
N TYR A 153 17.09 -4.08 -4.12
CA TYR A 153 15.96 -4.44 -3.27
C TYR A 153 14.65 -4.01 -3.94
N ARG A 154 14.61 -2.77 -4.44
CA ARG A 154 13.46 -2.25 -5.19
C ARG A 154 13.08 -3.17 -6.36
N ALA A 155 14.06 -3.54 -7.18
CA ALA A 155 13.83 -4.41 -8.34
C ALA A 155 13.28 -5.79 -7.95
N LYS A 156 13.71 -6.36 -6.81
CA LYS A 156 13.16 -7.61 -6.29
C LYS A 156 11.71 -7.45 -5.83
N VAL A 157 11.40 -6.39 -5.09
CA VAL A 157 10.01 -6.10 -4.67
C VAL A 157 9.11 -5.90 -5.89
N GLU A 158 9.56 -5.13 -6.88
CA GLU A 158 8.84 -4.90 -8.14
C GLU A 158 8.56 -6.20 -8.90
N SER A 159 9.55 -7.11 -8.98
CA SER A 159 9.38 -8.43 -9.59
C SER A 159 8.37 -9.28 -8.84
N GLU A 160 8.41 -9.25 -7.51
CA GLU A 160 7.47 -10.01 -6.69
C GLU A 160 6.06 -9.44 -6.74
N ILE A 161 5.89 -8.11 -6.82
CA ILE A 161 4.60 -7.46 -7.04
C ILE A 161 3.95 -7.99 -8.31
N HIS A 162 4.70 -8.05 -9.43
CA HIS A 162 4.18 -8.61 -10.67
C HIS A 162 3.77 -10.07 -10.51
N ARG A 163 4.63 -10.91 -9.91
CA ARG A 163 4.36 -12.35 -9.74
C ARG A 163 3.09 -12.65 -8.93
N VAL A 164 2.84 -11.92 -7.86
CA VAL A 164 1.72 -12.21 -6.94
C VAL A 164 0.41 -11.56 -7.36
N LEU A 165 0.41 -10.63 -8.32
CA LEU A 165 -0.76 -9.86 -8.70
C LEU A 165 -1.77 -10.77 -9.42
N GLU A 166 -3.05 -10.76 -9.02
CA GLU A 166 -4.08 -11.43 -9.82
C GLU A 166 -4.08 -10.85 -11.25
N PRO A 167 -4.24 -11.66 -12.32
CA PRO A 167 -4.07 -11.20 -13.71
C PRO A 167 -4.91 -9.99 -14.09
N ASP A 168 -6.11 -9.87 -13.51
CA ASP A 168 -7.04 -8.78 -13.74
C ASP A 168 -7.06 -7.73 -12.61
N ALA A 169 -6.11 -7.78 -11.68
CA ALA A 169 -5.93 -6.79 -10.62
C ALA A 169 -4.91 -5.72 -11.01
N PHE A 170 -4.85 -4.67 -10.18
CA PHE A 170 -3.82 -3.64 -10.27
C PHE A 170 -2.99 -3.62 -8.98
N PHE A 171 -1.71 -3.31 -9.11
CA PHE A 171 -0.93 -2.69 -8.06
C PHE A 171 -1.27 -1.19 -8.02
N LEU A 172 -1.85 -0.73 -6.91
CA LEU A 172 -2.24 0.65 -6.68
C LEU A 172 -1.12 1.38 -5.93
N SER A 173 -0.47 2.32 -6.60
CA SER A 173 0.62 3.12 -6.03
C SER A 173 0.18 4.57 -5.84
N SER A 174 0.27 5.10 -4.61
CA SER A 174 0.11 6.55 -4.37
C SER A 174 1.39 7.13 -3.78
N HIS A 175 2.10 7.93 -4.58
CA HIS A 175 3.40 8.50 -4.19
C HIS A 175 4.41 7.42 -3.75
N SER A 176 4.41 6.27 -4.42
CA SER A 176 5.47 5.28 -4.31
C SER A 176 6.33 5.26 -5.57
N ASP A 177 7.62 5.04 -5.38
CA ASP A 177 8.65 4.89 -6.41
C ASP A 177 8.81 3.43 -6.88
N LEU A 178 7.98 2.51 -6.38
CA LEU A 178 7.88 1.14 -6.92
C LEU A 178 7.23 1.20 -8.31
N TYR A 179 7.94 0.69 -9.31
CA TYR A 179 7.53 0.71 -10.71
C TYR A 179 7.83 -0.64 -11.39
N PRO A 180 6.98 -1.67 -11.21
CA PRO A 180 7.15 -2.97 -11.86
C PRO A 180 7.20 -2.80 -13.38
N LYS A 181 8.34 -3.12 -14.00
CA LYS A 181 8.66 -2.75 -15.40
C LYS A 181 7.80 -3.46 -16.44
N ASP A 182 7.31 -4.64 -16.12
CA ASP A 182 6.54 -5.47 -17.04
C ASP A 182 5.03 -5.17 -16.99
N LEU A 183 4.59 -4.35 -16.02
CA LEU A 183 3.19 -3.93 -15.91
C LEU A 183 2.96 -2.61 -16.65
N ARG A 184 1.88 -2.56 -17.44
CA ARG A 184 1.42 -1.29 -18.01
C ARG A 184 0.99 -0.37 -16.88
N THR A 185 1.28 0.92 -17.03
CA THR A 185 0.99 1.93 -16.00
C THR A 185 0.13 3.06 -16.54
N VAL A 186 -0.83 3.50 -15.74
CA VAL A 186 -1.61 4.72 -15.96
C VAL A 186 -1.62 5.57 -14.69
N GLU A 187 -1.58 6.90 -14.85
CA GLU A 187 -1.54 7.85 -13.76
C GLU A 187 -2.83 8.68 -13.73
N ILE A 188 -3.50 8.68 -12.58
CA ILE A 188 -4.70 9.49 -12.32
C ILE A 188 -4.32 10.49 -11.23
N THR A 189 -4.53 11.77 -11.51
CA THR A 189 -4.42 12.81 -10.48
C THR A 189 -5.79 13.11 -9.91
N TYR A 190 -5.88 13.44 -8.62
CA TYR A 190 -7.15 13.81 -7.98
C TYR A 190 -6.93 14.87 -6.90
N PRO A 191 -7.90 15.76 -6.65
CA PRO A 191 -7.83 16.68 -5.52
C PRO A 191 -8.03 15.91 -4.20
N ARG A 192 -7.23 16.21 -3.18
CA ARG A 192 -7.44 15.65 -1.84
C ARG A 192 -8.77 16.15 -1.27
N PRO A 193 -9.74 15.30 -0.92
CA PRO A 193 -11.05 15.76 -0.47
C PRO A 193 -10.97 16.66 0.78
N SER A 194 -10.14 16.31 1.76
CA SER A 194 -9.91 17.13 2.95
C SER A 194 -9.11 18.42 2.70
N LYS A 195 -8.37 18.53 1.59
CA LYS A 195 -7.57 19.71 1.23
C LYS A 195 -7.59 19.93 -0.30
N PRO A 196 -8.69 20.47 -0.89
CA PRO A 196 -8.91 20.47 -2.33
C PRO A 196 -7.86 21.21 -3.19
N LYS A 197 -7.03 22.06 -2.57
CA LYS A 197 -5.90 22.75 -3.24
C LYS A 197 -4.67 21.84 -3.42
N VAL A 198 -4.62 20.72 -2.71
CA VAL A 198 -3.57 19.70 -2.83
C VAL A 198 -4.07 18.65 -3.82
N ARG A 199 -3.23 18.30 -4.78
CA ARG A 199 -3.50 17.19 -5.70
C ARG A 199 -2.62 16.01 -5.30
N ASP A 200 -3.24 14.85 -5.22
CA ASP A 200 -2.58 13.57 -5.00
C ASP A 200 -2.60 12.77 -6.32
N ARG A 201 -1.75 11.76 -6.37
CA ARG A 201 -1.60 10.88 -7.51
C ARG A 201 -1.91 9.44 -7.12
N LEU A 202 -2.65 8.76 -8.00
CA LEU A 202 -2.80 7.31 -8.03
C LEU A 202 -2.20 6.79 -9.33
N ARG A 203 -1.34 5.78 -9.25
CA ARG A 203 -0.90 4.98 -10.38
C ARG A 203 -1.51 3.59 -10.28
N LEU A 204 -2.01 3.10 -11.40
CA LEU A 204 -2.46 1.72 -11.54
C LEU A 204 -1.44 1.02 -12.43
N HIS A 205 -0.85 -0.05 -11.91
CA HIS A 205 0.05 -0.93 -12.62
C HIS A 205 -0.63 -2.28 -12.80
N GLY A 206 -0.81 -2.77 -14.02
CA GLY A 206 -1.50 -4.03 -14.26
C GLY A 206 -1.20 -4.63 -15.64
N ASP A 207 -1.62 -5.88 -15.81
CA ASP A 207 -1.47 -6.63 -17.04
C ASP A 207 -2.59 -6.35 -18.06
N GLY A 208 -2.47 -6.99 -19.24
CA GLY A 208 -3.46 -6.90 -20.31
C GLY A 208 -4.89 -7.17 -19.81
N ASP A 209 -5.10 -8.25 -19.07
CA ASP A 209 -6.41 -8.65 -18.56
C ASP A 209 -7.05 -7.58 -17.65
N ALA A 210 -6.26 -6.89 -16.82
CA ALA A 210 -6.72 -5.79 -15.99
C ALA A 210 -7.18 -4.59 -16.83
N TYR A 211 -6.43 -4.25 -17.88
CA TYR A 211 -6.81 -3.18 -18.80
C TYR A 211 -7.95 -3.56 -19.74
N ASP A 212 -8.08 -4.82 -20.13
CA ASP A 212 -9.22 -5.30 -20.91
C ASP A 212 -10.52 -5.22 -20.08
N ARG A 213 -10.42 -5.47 -18.77
CA ARG A 213 -11.57 -5.40 -17.86
C ARG A 213 -11.96 -3.98 -17.46
N TYR A 214 -10.99 -3.10 -17.21
CA TYR A 214 -11.22 -1.79 -16.59
C TYR A 214 -10.81 -0.59 -17.45
N GLY A 215 -10.26 -0.81 -18.65
CA GLY A 215 -9.68 0.20 -19.53
C GLY A 215 -10.63 1.35 -19.86
N ASP A 216 -11.84 1.06 -20.35
CA ASP A 216 -12.84 2.09 -20.68
C ASP A 216 -13.18 3.00 -19.49
N ARG A 217 -13.24 2.40 -18.29
CA ARG A 217 -13.52 3.13 -17.05
C ARG A 217 -12.37 4.04 -16.67
N ILE A 218 -11.13 3.56 -16.81
CA ILE A 218 -9.91 4.34 -16.59
C ILE A 218 -9.82 5.49 -17.58
N GLU A 219 -10.09 5.26 -18.87
CA GLU A 219 -10.08 6.32 -19.89
C GLU A 219 -11.08 7.43 -19.59
N THR A 220 -12.29 7.05 -19.16
CA THR A 220 -13.31 8.02 -18.72
C THR A 220 -12.80 8.89 -17.56
N LEU A 221 -12.07 8.31 -16.60
CA LEU A 221 -11.49 9.05 -15.48
C LEU A 221 -10.40 10.03 -15.93
N LEU A 222 -9.63 9.71 -16.97
CA LEU A 222 -8.57 10.58 -17.49
C LEU A 222 -9.13 11.76 -18.27
N VAL A 223 -10.13 11.55 -19.12
CA VAL A 223 -10.71 12.61 -19.95
C VAL A 223 -11.43 13.68 -19.10
N SER A 224 -11.98 13.28 -17.95
CA SER A 224 -12.62 14.21 -17.01
C SER A 224 -11.68 15.22 -16.32
N GLU A 225 -10.37 15.18 -16.58
CA GLU A 225 -9.37 16.16 -16.09
C GLU A 225 -9.00 17.25 -17.12
N SER A 226 -9.44 17.09 -18.37
CA SER A 226 -9.21 18.02 -19.50
C SER A 226 -10.35 19.03 -19.66
#